data_AF-G6AE14-F1
#
_entry.id   AF-G6AE14-F1
#
_cell.length_a   1.000
_cell.length_b   1.000
_cell.length_c   1.000
_cell.angle_alpha   90.00
_cell.angle_beta   90.00
_cell.angle_gamma   90.00
#
_symmetry.space_group_name_H-M   'P 1'
#
loop_
_entity.id
_entity.type
_entity.pdbx_description
1 polymer ?
#
loop_
_entity_poly.entity_id
_entity_poly.type
_entity_poly.pdbx_seq_one_letter_code
_entity_poly.pdbx_strand_id
1 'polypeptide(L)'
;MTRINLKRVLVWLSLVLLSTLTVHSQTLCVIDGTPIPDSLLHITIDEMRTDSAKQIVAKRLGLISPQAIESIQILPAEELIKQGKNITFCKKPKDIIIIRTNSLAELQWVINGKLKKPRKKLTIIDYKLSPQRIMAALPKDINSSDIVSVDILTYTNDPRLERHPTIVIKTKRTAPFNTKVTDSSKKTKEH
;
A
#
# COMPACT_ATOMS: atom_id res chain seq x y z
N MET A 1 -44.73 13.24 -40.56
CA MET A 1 -43.31 13.66 -40.67
C MET A 1 -42.92 14.35 -39.36
N THR A 2 -42.33 13.61 -38.42
CA THR A 2 -42.05 14.09 -37.05
C THR A 2 -40.85 15.04 -37.04
N ARG A 3 -41.07 16.34 -36.81
CA ARG A 3 -40.01 17.33 -36.57
C ARG A 3 -39.34 17.02 -35.23
N ILE A 4 -38.24 16.27 -35.28
CA ILE A 4 -37.38 16.03 -34.13
C ILE A 4 -36.66 17.33 -33.79
N ASN A 5 -36.88 17.84 -32.58
CA ASN A 5 -36.31 19.12 -32.14
C ASN A 5 -34.84 18.92 -31.76
N LEU A 6 -33.91 19.45 -32.56
CA LEU A 6 -32.46 19.23 -32.44
C LEU A 6 -31.92 19.51 -31.03
N LYS A 7 -32.46 20.53 -30.34
CA LYS A 7 -32.12 20.86 -28.95
C LYS A 7 -32.46 19.72 -27.99
N ARG A 8 -33.58 19.03 -28.19
CA ARG A 8 -34.02 17.92 -27.36
C ARG A 8 -33.17 16.67 -27.61
N VAL A 9 -32.77 16.43 -28.86
CA VAL A 9 -31.83 15.35 -29.20
C VAL A 9 -30.48 15.56 -28.55
N LEU A 10 -29.96 16.79 -28.58
CA LEU A 10 -28.65 17.10 -27.98
C LEU A 10 -28.64 16.87 -26.47
N VAL A 11 -29.73 17.23 -25.77
CA VAL A 11 -29.90 16.99 -24.33
C VAL A 11 -30.02 15.50 -24.01
N TRP A 12 -30.74 14.72 -24.84
CA TRP A 12 -30.80 13.27 -24.67
C TRP A 12 -29.44 12.62 -24.93
N LEU A 13 -28.72 13.08 -25.96
CA LEU A 13 -27.37 12.58 -26.27
C LEU A 13 -26.41 12.90 -25.13
N SER A 14 -26.45 14.12 -24.57
CA SER A 14 -25.60 14.49 -23.45
C SER A 14 -25.92 13.70 -22.19
N LEU A 15 -27.20 13.45 -21.87
CA LEU A 15 -27.62 12.62 -20.76
C LEU A 15 -27.19 11.16 -20.93
N VAL A 16 -27.28 10.61 -22.15
CA VAL A 16 -26.78 9.26 -22.45
C VAL A 16 -25.27 9.19 -22.28
N LEU A 17 -24.51 10.15 -22.81
CA LEU A 17 -23.06 10.22 -22.57
C LEU A 17 -22.71 10.36 -21.08
N LEU A 18 -23.42 11.22 -20.34
CA LEU A 18 -23.20 11.41 -18.89
C LEU A 18 -23.53 10.13 -18.09
N SER A 19 -24.54 9.38 -18.53
CA SER A 19 -24.90 8.09 -17.93
C SER A 19 -23.83 7.01 -18.20
N THR A 20 -23.20 7.01 -19.39
CA THR A 20 -22.09 6.08 -19.68
C THR A 20 -20.83 6.39 -18.89
N LEU A 21 -20.60 7.66 -18.55
CA LEU A 21 -19.46 8.10 -17.71
C LEU A 21 -19.67 7.76 -16.22
N THR A 22 -20.91 7.51 -15.78
CA THR A 22 -21.25 7.26 -14.37
C THR A 22 -21.47 5.80 -14.02
N VAL A 23 -21.27 4.87 -14.96
CA VAL A 23 -21.18 3.43 -14.65
C VAL A 23 -19.81 3.16 -14.04
N HIS A 24 -19.60 3.63 -12.82
CA HIS A 24 -18.47 3.20 -12.00
C HIS A 24 -18.69 1.74 -11.63
N SER A 25 -18.09 0.82 -12.40
CA SER A 25 -18.04 -0.58 -11.99
C SER A 25 -17.24 -0.64 -10.69
N GLN A 26 -17.94 -0.90 -9.59
CA GLN A 26 -17.28 -1.18 -8.32
C GLN A 26 -16.33 -2.36 -8.53
N THR A 27 -15.04 -2.07 -8.45
CA THR A 27 -13.99 -3.03 -8.77
C THR A 27 -13.39 -3.47 -7.46
N LEU A 28 -13.51 -4.76 -7.13
CA LEU A 28 -12.93 -5.26 -5.90
C LEU A 28 -11.41 -5.34 -6.08
N CYS A 29 -10.67 -4.55 -5.31
CA CYS A 29 -9.22 -4.66 -5.24
C CYS A 29 -8.79 -5.52 -4.05
N VAL A 30 -7.88 -6.46 -4.30
CA VAL A 30 -7.28 -7.32 -3.28
C VAL A 30 -5.77 -7.17 -3.38
N ILE A 31 -5.10 -6.80 -2.29
CA ILE A 31 -3.64 -6.79 -2.22
C ILE A 31 -3.17 -7.86 -1.23
N ASP A 32 -2.32 -8.78 -1.69
CA ASP A 32 -1.76 -9.87 -0.88
C ASP A 32 -2.81 -10.68 -0.11
N GLY A 33 -3.97 -10.88 -0.74
CA GLY A 33 -5.11 -11.60 -0.16
C GLY A 33 -6.00 -10.76 0.77
N THR A 34 -5.68 -9.49 0.99
CA THR A 34 -6.50 -8.57 1.81
C THR A 34 -7.36 -7.67 0.92
N PRO A 35 -8.69 -7.63 1.11
CA PRO A 35 -9.55 -6.74 0.35
C PRO A 35 -9.30 -5.28 0.76
N ILE A 36 -9.14 -4.42 -0.25
CA ILE A 36 -8.88 -2.99 -0.06
C ILE A 36 -10.16 -2.21 -0.33
N PRO A 37 -10.56 -1.31 0.58
CA PRO A 37 -11.71 -0.46 0.33
C PRO A 37 -11.40 0.55 -0.79
N ASP A 38 -12.40 0.84 -1.63
CA ASP A 38 -12.29 1.81 -2.72
C ASP A 38 -11.83 3.18 -2.23
N SER A 39 -12.16 3.56 -0.99
CA SER A 39 -11.72 4.81 -0.37
C SER A 39 -10.21 4.93 -0.18
N LEU A 40 -9.47 3.81 -0.14
CA LEU A 40 -8.03 3.80 0.07
C LEU A 40 -7.25 3.88 -1.24
N LEU A 41 -7.66 3.12 -2.27
CA LEU A 41 -6.89 2.97 -3.49
C LEU A 41 -7.53 3.62 -4.72
N HIS A 42 -8.87 3.82 -4.72
CA HIS A 42 -9.67 4.41 -5.80
C HIS A 42 -9.06 4.21 -7.19
N ILE A 43 -9.17 3.00 -7.75
CA ILE A 43 -8.62 2.61 -9.06
C ILE A 43 -9.71 2.18 -10.01
N THR A 44 -9.49 2.43 -11.30
CA THR A 44 -10.34 1.88 -12.37
C THR A 44 -9.66 0.72 -13.09
N ILE A 45 -10.44 -0.13 -13.75
CA ILE A 45 -9.93 -1.24 -14.55
C ILE A 45 -9.08 -0.71 -15.70
N ASP A 46 -9.50 0.37 -16.35
CA ASP A 46 -8.76 0.96 -17.47
C ASP A 46 -7.38 1.44 -17.04
N GLU A 47 -7.28 2.07 -15.86
CA GLU A 47 -6.00 2.46 -15.28
C GLU A 47 -5.10 1.24 -15.01
N MET A 48 -5.68 0.14 -14.51
CA MET A 48 -4.92 -1.08 -14.20
C MET A 48 -4.49 -1.87 -15.44
N ARG A 49 -5.05 -1.59 -16.61
CA ARG A 49 -4.62 -2.17 -17.90
C ARG A 49 -3.46 -1.42 -18.55
N THR A 50 -3.13 -0.23 -18.04
CA THR A 50 -2.01 0.56 -18.59
C THR A 50 -0.66 0.08 -18.04
N ASP A 51 0.41 0.35 -18.79
CA ASP A 51 1.79 0.13 -18.32
C ASP A 51 2.14 0.95 -17.06
N SER A 52 1.34 1.99 -16.78
CA SER A 52 1.49 2.86 -15.61
C SER A 52 0.78 2.33 -14.36
N ALA A 53 0.14 1.16 -14.41
CA ALA A 53 -0.66 0.63 -13.31
C ALA A 53 0.10 0.55 -11.99
N LYS A 54 1.36 0.08 -12.02
CA LYS A 54 2.22 -0.01 -10.83
C LYS A 54 2.50 1.36 -10.24
N GLN A 55 2.80 2.36 -11.08
CA GLN A 55 3.03 3.74 -10.63
C GLN A 55 1.77 4.34 -10.02
N ILE A 56 0.60 4.11 -10.62
CA ILE A 56 -0.69 4.62 -10.13
C ILE A 56 -0.98 4.05 -8.74
N VAL A 57 -0.89 2.72 -8.59
CA VAL A 57 -1.12 2.04 -7.31
C VAL A 57 -0.16 2.54 -6.24
N ALA A 58 1.14 2.57 -6.55
CA ALA A 58 2.16 3.05 -5.61
C ALA A 58 1.94 4.50 -5.17
N LYS A 59 1.61 5.40 -6.12
CA LYS A 59 1.34 6.81 -5.85
C LYS A 59 0.11 7.00 -4.98
N ARG A 60 -0.96 6.26 -5.23
CA ARG A 60 -2.22 6.35 -4.45
C ARG A 60 -2.08 5.75 -3.06
N LEU A 61 -1.34 4.64 -2.93
CA LEU A 61 -0.98 4.12 -1.62
C LEU A 61 -0.06 5.09 -0.86
N GLY A 62 0.84 5.78 -1.57
CA GLY A 62 1.72 6.83 -1.04
C GLY A 62 2.81 6.32 -0.08
N LEU A 63 3.04 5.01 -0.08
CA LEU A 63 3.79 4.33 0.99
C LEU A 63 4.76 3.26 0.50
N ILE A 64 4.61 2.82 -0.75
CA ILE A 64 5.46 1.81 -1.38
C ILE A 64 6.00 2.34 -2.71
N SER A 65 7.18 1.87 -3.09
CA SER A 65 7.71 2.06 -4.43
C SER A 65 6.90 1.24 -5.45
N PRO A 66 6.77 1.70 -6.71
CA PRO A 66 6.23 0.87 -7.80
C PRO A 66 6.93 -0.49 -7.94
N GLN A 67 8.21 -0.58 -7.56
CA GLN A 67 8.97 -1.83 -7.58
C GLN A 67 8.55 -2.83 -6.51
N ALA A 68 7.90 -2.38 -5.43
CA ALA A 68 7.35 -3.28 -4.43
C ALA A 68 6.13 -4.05 -4.97
N ILE A 69 5.56 -3.61 -6.10
CA ILE A 69 4.44 -4.28 -6.76
C ILE A 69 5.01 -5.30 -7.74
N GLU A 70 4.84 -6.57 -7.40
CA GLU A 70 5.30 -7.70 -8.21
C GLU A 70 4.42 -7.86 -9.45
N SER A 71 3.10 -7.99 -9.25
CA SER A 71 2.14 -8.19 -10.33
C SER A 71 0.78 -7.57 -10.03
N ILE A 72 0.07 -7.22 -11.10
CA ILE A 72 -1.32 -6.79 -11.09
C ILE A 72 -2.04 -7.69 -12.09
N GLN A 73 -3.10 -8.35 -11.63
CA GLN A 73 -3.94 -9.23 -12.44
C GLN A 73 -5.38 -8.75 -12.36
N ILE A 74 -6.09 -8.84 -13.47
CA ILE A 74 -7.50 -8.49 -13.55
C ILE A 74 -8.23 -9.78 -13.92
N LEU A 75 -9.09 -10.23 -13.03
CA LEU A 75 -9.88 -11.45 -13.21
C LEU A 75 -11.36 -11.11 -13.21
N PRO A 76 -12.17 -11.69 -14.11
CA PRO A 76 -13.61 -11.55 -14.02
C PRO A 76 -14.12 -12.26 -12.77
N ALA A 77 -15.06 -11.64 -12.05
CA ALA A 77 -15.56 -12.20 -10.79
C ALA A 77 -16.21 -13.58 -10.98
N GLU A 78 -16.72 -13.87 -12.17
CA GLU A 78 -17.35 -15.16 -12.50
C GLU A 78 -16.37 -16.33 -12.45
N GLU A 79 -15.11 -16.12 -12.85
CA GLU A 79 -14.10 -17.16 -12.81
C GLU A 79 -13.76 -17.54 -11.37
N LEU A 80 -13.67 -16.56 -10.47
CA LEU A 80 -13.45 -16.81 -9.04
C LEU A 80 -14.64 -17.49 -8.36
N ILE A 81 -15.87 -17.18 -8.77
CA ILE A 81 -17.08 -17.87 -8.25
C ILE A 81 -17.12 -19.33 -8.73
N LYS A 82 -16.73 -19.58 -9.99
CA LYS A 82 -16.69 -20.95 -10.55
C LYS A 82 -15.59 -21.80 -9.89
N GLN A 83 -14.44 -21.20 -9.59
CA GLN A 83 -13.31 -21.88 -8.97
C GLN A 83 -13.48 -22.01 -7.43
N GLY A 84 -14.06 -21.00 -6.79
CA GLY A 84 -14.24 -20.94 -5.34
C GLY A 84 -15.57 -21.54 -4.89
N LYS A 85 -15.56 -22.77 -4.36
CA LYS A 85 -16.78 -23.43 -3.87
C LYS A 85 -17.55 -22.69 -2.74
N ASN A 86 -16.98 -21.63 -2.13
CA ASN A 86 -17.55 -20.96 -0.94
C ASN A 86 -17.45 -19.42 -0.96
N ILE A 87 -17.32 -18.77 -2.12
CA ILE A 87 -17.25 -17.30 -2.18
C ILE A 87 -18.64 -16.74 -2.48
N THR A 88 -19.23 -16.00 -1.53
CA THR A 88 -20.48 -15.26 -1.74
C THR A 88 -20.20 -13.77 -1.67
N PHE A 89 -20.57 -13.04 -2.73
CA PHE A 89 -20.46 -11.58 -2.76
C PHE A 89 -21.80 -10.95 -2.35
N CYS A 90 -21.79 -10.07 -1.35
CA CYS A 90 -22.99 -9.28 -1.02
C CYS A 90 -23.43 -8.40 -2.20
N LYS A 91 -22.46 -7.91 -2.97
CA LYS A 91 -22.66 -7.26 -4.27
C LYS A 91 -21.57 -7.76 -5.21
N LYS A 92 -21.97 -8.43 -6.29
CA LYS A 92 -21.04 -9.05 -7.25
C LYS A 92 -20.30 -7.95 -8.04
N PRO A 93 -18.96 -7.84 -7.93
CA PRO A 93 -18.19 -6.97 -8.80
C PRO A 93 -18.16 -7.56 -10.22
N LYS A 94 -17.90 -6.72 -11.24
CA LYS A 94 -17.71 -7.21 -12.61
C LYS A 94 -16.34 -7.88 -12.74
N ASP A 95 -15.31 -7.17 -12.31
CA ASP A 95 -13.92 -7.60 -12.34
C ASP A 95 -13.28 -7.41 -10.96
N ILE A 96 -12.26 -8.21 -10.69
CA ILE A 96 -11.49 -8.24 -9.45
C ILE A 96 -10.03 -7.98 -9.80
N ILE A 97 -9.43 -6.98 -9.16
CA ILE A 97 -8.03 -6.64 -9.33
C ILE A 97 -7.25 -7.30 -8.20
N ILE A 98 -6.33 -8.19 -8.55
CA ILE A 98 -5.42 -8.85 -7.62
C ILE A 98 -4.04 -8.24 -7.79
N ILE A 99 -3.54 -7.63 -6.72
CA ILE A 99 -2.19 -7.07 -6.65
C ILE A 99 -1.36 -7.94 -5.72
N ARG A 100 -0.16 -8.31 -6.16
CA ARG A 100 0.83 -8.98 -5.31
C ARG A 100 2.01 -8.05 -5.10
N THR A 101 2.42 -7.93 -3.85
CA THR A 101 3.64 -7.22 -3.47
C THR A 101 4.76 -8.17 -3.11
N ASN A 102 5.99 -7.69 -3.28
CA ASN A 102 7.20 -8.43 -2.88
C ASN A 102 7.71 -7.95 -1.51
N SER A 103 8.87 -8.46 -1.11
CA SER A 103 9.49 -8.15 0.18
C SER A 103 9.73 -6.65 0.43
N LEU A 104 9.86 -5.82 -0.60
CA LEU A 104 10.04 -4.37 -0.46
C LEU A 104 8.84 -3.67 0.19
N ALA A 105 7.67 -4.29 0.20
CA ALA A 105 6.49 -3.80 0.91
C ALA A 105 6.48 -4.12 2.42
N GLU A 106 7.36 -5.03 2.88
CA GLU A 106 7.50 -5.38 4.29
C GLU A 106 8.07 -4.20 5.11
N LEU A 107 7.50 -3.97 6.29
CA LEU A 107 7.96 -2.92 7.21
C LEU A 107 9.28 -3.30 7.88
N GLN A 108 10.27 -2.42 7.78
CA GLN A 108 11.47 -2.44 8.61
C GLN A 108 11.22 -1.73 9.95
N TRP A 109 11.74 -2.27 11.04
CA TRP A 109 11.51 -1.74 12.38
C TRP A 109 12.79 -1.19 12.98
N VAL A 110 12.78 0.09 13.32
CA VAL A 110 13.87 0.77 14.01
C VAL A 110 13.35 1.22 15.37
N ILE A 111 13.89 0.65 16.45
CA ILE A 111 13.48 0.99 17.81
C ILE A 111 14.67 1.59 18.55
N ASN A 112 14.52 2.83 19.03
CA ASN A 112 15.61 3.61 19.63
C ASN A 112 16.88 3.61 18.76
N GLY A 113 16.72 3.76 17.44
CA GLY A 113 17.82 3.79 16.48
C GLY A 113 18.42 2.43 16.11
N LYS A 114 17.92 1.31 16.65
CA LYS A 114 18.40 -0.05 16.34
C LYS A 114 17.39 -0.83 15.52
N LEU A 115 17.86 -1.52 14.48
CA LEU A 115 17.03 -2.46 13.73
C LEU A 115 16.60 -3.62 14.64
N LYS A 116 15.31 -3.89 14.64
CA LYS A 116 14.68 -4.98 15.41
C LYS A 116 13.77 -5.78 14.49
N LYS A 117 13.57 -7.05 14.82
CA LYS A 117 12.59 -7.89 14.12
C LYS A 117 11.25 -7.83 14.87
N PRO A 118 10.14 -7.58 14.17
CA PRO A 118 8.82 -7.64 14.81
C PRO A 118 8.45 -9.08 15.17
N ARG A 119 7.47 -9.26 16.06
CA ARG A 119 6.90 -10.59 16.36
C ARG A 119 6.17 -11.18 15.16
N LYS A 120 5.52 -10.32 14.38
CA LYS A 120 4.78 -10.68 13.17
C LYS A 120 5.21 -9.75 12.05
N LYS A 121 5.49 -10.31 10.87
CA LYS A 121 5.71 -9.51 9.67
C LYS A 121 4.45 -8.71 9.37
N LEU A 122 4.63 -7.41 9.15
CA LEU A 122 3.57 -6.52 8.71
C LEU A 122 4.01 -5.83 7.43
N THR A 123 3.07 -5.71 6.51
CA THR A 123 3.22 -4.83 5.36
C THR A 123 2.75 -3.43 5.73
N ILE A 124 3.14 -2.44 4.94
CA ILE A 124 2.62 -1.08 5.12
C ILE A 124 1.11 -0.97 4.78
N ILE A 125 0.58 -1.91 4.00
CA ILE A 125 -0.84 -2.02 3.70
C ILE A 125 -1.62 -2.48 4.94
N ASP A 126 -1.11 -3.48 5.67
CA ASP A 126 -1.68 -3.91 6.95
C ASP A 126 -1.83 -2.73 7.92
N TYR A 127 -0.82 -1.85 7.95
CA TYR A 127 -0.83 -0.65 8.76
C TYR A 127 -1.95 0.33 8.34
N LYS A 128 -2.10 0.61 7.03
CA LYS A 128 -3.15 1.53 6.56
C LYS A 128 -4.56 1.03 6.85
N LEU A 129 -4.77 -0.27 6.71
CA LEU A 129 -6.07 -0.87 6.98
C LEU A 129 -6.38 -0.93 8.48
N SER A 130 -5.36 -1.21 9.30
CA SER A 130 -5.52 -1.33 10.74
C SER A 130 -4.24 -0.91 11.48
N PRO A 131 -4.09 0.39 11.81
CA PRO A 131 -2.91 0.91 12.50
C PRO A 131 -2.61 0.21 13.83
N GLN A 132 -3.65 -0.29 14.49
CA GLN A 132 -3.57 -1.03 15.75
C GLN A 132 -2.73 -2.31 15.65
N ARG A 133 -2.59 -2.89 14.44
CA ARG A 133 -1.75 -4.08 14.20
C ARG A 133 -0.29 -3.86 14.57
N ILE A 134 0.22 -2.62 14.54
CA ILE A 134 1.60 -2.30 14.96
C ILE A 134 1.83 -2.77 16.39
N MET A 135 0.89 -2.47 17.31
CA MET A 135 1.04 -2.81 18.72
C MET A 135 1.13 -4.33 18.93
N ALA A 136 0.36 -5.10 18.16
CA ALA A 136 0.40 -6.56 18.19
C ALA A 136 1.71 -7.13 17.60
N ALA A 137 2.36 -6.39 16.69
CA ALA A 137 3.61 -6.81 16.04
C ALA A 137 4.89 -6.33 16.75
N LEU A 138 4.77 -5.54 17.83
CA LEU A 138 5.91 -5.05 18.60
C LEU A 138 6.85 -6.20 19.00
N PRO A 139 8.18 -6.00 18.96
CA PRO A 139 9.15 -6.98 19.46
C PRO A 139 8.88 -7.44 20.90
N LYS A 140 9.37 -8.63 21.28
CA LYS A 140 9.09 -9.23 22.59
C LYS A 140 9.52 -8.37 23.78
N ASP A 141 10.61 -7.64 23.59
CA ASP A 141 11.30 -6.81 24.58
C ASP A 141 10.73 -5.40 24.73
N ILE A 142 9.70 -5.02 23.94
CA ILE A 142 9.12 -3.68 23.97
C ILE A 142 7.70 -3.73 24.53
N ASN A 143 7.49 -2.98 25.61
CA ASN A 143 6.16 -2.74 26.16
C ASN A 143 5.51 -1.55 25.46
N SER A 144 4.22 -1.65 25.15
CA SER A 144 3.44 -0.57 24.54
C SER A 144 3.37 0.68 25.41
N SER A 145 3.35 0.52 26.74
CA SER A 145 3.36 1.62 27.73
C SER A 145 4.64 2.48 27.72
N ASP A 146 5.72 1.92 27.19
CA ASP A 146 7.03 2.57 27.13
C ASP A 146 7.20 3.39 25.85
N ILE A 147 6.27 3.29 24.89
CA ILE A 147 6.32 4.00 23.61
C ILE A 147 6.03 5.48 23.83
N VAL A 148 6.93 6.32 23.30
CA VAL A 148 6.82 7.78 23.32
C VAL A 148 6.32 8.29 21.99
N SER A 149 6.86 7.77 20.88
CA SER A 149 6.41 8.12 19.53
C SER A 149 6.55 6.94 18.57
N VAL A 150 5.72 6.97 17.54
CA VAL A 150 5.76 6.06 16.40
C VAL A 150 5.70 6.92 15.15
N ASP A 151 6.79 6.92 14.39
CA ASP A 151 6.92 7.64 13.14
C ASP A 151 7.04 6.61 12.01
N ILE A 152 6.43 6.89 10.86
CA ILE A 152 6.54 6.04 9.67
C ILE A 152 7.23 6.83 8.58
N LEU A 153 8.39 6.33 8.18
CA LEU A 153 9.18 6.87 7.10
C LEU A 153 8.82 6.12 5.83
N THR A 154 8.16 6.83 4.92
CA THR A 154 7.80 6.33 3.59
C THR A 154 8.44 7.14 2.49
N TYR A 155 8.30 6.62 1.27
CA TYR A 155 8.88 7.17 0.07
C TYR A 155 7.91 8.15 -0.55
N THR A 156 8.19 9.44 -0.40
CA THR A 156 7.55 10.45 -1.25
C THR A 156 8.45 10.98 -2.34
N ASN A 157 9.79 10.87 -2.27
CA ASN A 157 10.72 11.41 -3.30
C ASN A 157 12.16 10.81 -3.28
N ASP A 158 12.41 9.61 -2.73
CA ASP A 158 13.77 9.02 -2.68
C ASP A 158 14.07 8.23 -3.98
N PRO A 159 15.16 8.51 -4.73
CA PRO A 159 15.51 7.78 -5.95
C PRO A 159 15.98 6.34 -5.70
N ARG A 160 16.18 5.94 -4.44
CA ARG A 160 16.61 4.58 -4.06
C ARG A 160 15.44 3.60 -4.12
N LEU A 161 15.45 2.81 -5.16
CA LEU A 161 14.35 1.92 -5.54
C LEU A 161 14.14 0.70 -4.61
N GLU A 162 15.18 0.32 -3.84
CA GLU A 162 15.22 -0.91 -3.02
C GLU A 162 14.91 -0.71 -1.53
N ARG A 163 14.42 0.46 -1.12
CA ARG A 163 14.30 0.77 0.30
C ARG A 163 12.92 0.35 0.83
N HIS A 164 12.92 -0.24 2.02
CA HIS A 164 11.71 -0.72 2.69
C HIS A 164 11.06 0.35 3.57
N PRO A 165 9.72 0.47 3.58
CA PRO A 165 9.02 1.39 4.46
C PRO A 165 9.42 1.10 5.91
N THR A 166 9.79 2.14 6.65
CA THR A 166 10.40 1.97 7.97
C THR A 166 9.53 2.57 9.05
N ILE A 167 9.19 1.77 10.06
CA ILE A 167 8.59 2.25 11.30
C ILE A 167 9.69 2.54 12.33
N VAL A 168 9.70 3.78 12.82
CA VAL A 168 10.61 4.26 13.83
C VAL A 168 9.85 4.42 15.13
N ILE A 169 10.24 3.66 16.16
CA ILE A 169 9.63 3.70 17.47
C ILE A 169 10.64 4.26 18.47
N LYS A 170 10.23 5.30 19.20
CA LYS A 170 11.00 5.82 20.33
C LYS A 170 10.33 5.37 21.61
N THR A 171 11.09 4.80 22.53
CA THR A 171 10.60 4.39 23.85
C THR A 171 11.32 5.16 24.96
N LYS A 172 10.71 5.22 26.14
CA LYS A 172 11.28 5.86 27.35
C LYS A 172 12.62 5.26 27.77
N ARG A 173 12.85 3.98 27.48
CA ARG A 173 14.10 3.29 27.77
C ARG A 173 15.09 3.54 26.62
N THR A 174 16.01 4.49 26.81
CA THR A 174 17.21 4.61 25.98
C THR A 174 18.03 3.33 26.15
N ALA A 175 18.25 2.57 25.08
CA ALA A 175 19.27 1.52 25.12
C ALA A 175 20.62 2.17 25.49
N PRO A 176 21.44 1.57 26.36
CA PRO A 176 22.75 2.13 26.69
C PRO A 176 23.56 2.24 25.40
N PHE A 177 23.94 3.46 25.06
CA PHE A 177 24.79 3.78 23.93
C PHE A 177 26.23 3.42 24.34
N ASN A 178 26.65 2.18 24.10
CA ASN A 178 28.07 1.83 24.20
C ASN A 178 28.78 2.36 22.95
N THR A 179 29.07 3.66 22.91
CA THR A 179 30.11 4.21 22.05
C THR A 179 31.46 3.79 22.61
N LYS A 180 31.95 2.60 22.20
CA LYS A 180 33.40 2.41 22.11
C LYS A 180 33.86 3.21 20.88
N VAL A 181 34.18 4.48 21.10
CA VAL A 181 35.05 5.23 20.19
C VAL A 181 36.43 4.61 20.36
N THR A 182 36.81 3.74 19.43
CA THR A 182 38.21 3.34 19.29
C THR A 182 38.91 4.51 18.63
N ASP A 183 39.52 5.36 19.45
CA ASP A 183 40.39 6.45 19.03
C ASP A 183 41.67 5.84 18.43
N SER A 184 41.66 5.61 17.11
CA SER A 184 42.86 5.21 16.37
C SER A 184 43.64 6.45 15.93
N SER A 185 44.12 7.21 16.91
CA SER A 185 45.18 8.20 16.71
C SER A 185 46.54 7.48 16.66
N LYS A 186 46.92 6.91 15.50
CA LYS A 186 48.29 6.45 15.25
C LYS A 186 48.99 7.42 14.30
N LYS A 187 49.66 8.36 14.95
CA LYS A 187 50.70 9.30 14.53
C LYS A 187 51.60 8.73 13.42
N THR A 188 51.51 9.26 12.21
CA THR A 188 52.55 9.11 11.18
C THR A 188 53.67 10.09 11.52
N LYS A 189 54.85 9.58 11.87
CA LYS A 189 56.08 10.36 11.92
C LYS A 189 56.79 10.23 10.57
N GLU A 190 57.19 11.37 10.05
CA GLU A 190 58.13 11.53 8.92
C GLU A 190 59.45 10.80 9.19
N HIS A 191 59.99 10.20 8.13
CA HIS A 191 61.42 10.14 7.85
C HIS A 191 61.64 10.01 6.34
#